data_AF-A0A1A5HVH1-F1
#
_entry.id   AF-A0A1A5HVH1-F1
#
_cell.length_a   1.000
_cell.length_b   1.000
_cell.length_c   1.000
_cell.angle_alpha   90.00
_cell.angle_beta   90.00
_cell.angle_gamma   90.00
#
_symmetry.space_group_name_H-M   'P 1'
#
loop_
_entity.id
_entity.type
_entity.pdbx_description
1 polymer ?
#
loop_
_entity_poly.entity_id
_entity_poly.type
_entity_poly.pdbx_seq_one_letter_code
_entity_poly.pdbx_strand_id
1 'polypeptide(L)'
;MKQWHYAAGGKPSGSFTAAEIEGFFRSGKLNGESLVWAEGMQQWQALGETEDFKHLLQQTLPPPLPPSGHHKEIRDEGYAPLSEPIVSNSSDKEQIRLSIEQSLRVEPAGPWSRYFARQFDLSVITTVLFAVTAFALAYSDPVLLFKLNSIDARALFLVFLPAAHLINAIIITVFGNSIGKALFAIKAVPVEAGRSFSVTENVSREFRVWVSGIAFGIPLVCLATMIPAFNRVKNRQPTNYDEGRGNVLAFSSSKIRRVVAMLGAIAVLLGILMSNAIDKTQQEASSFPSSWTNPETSIAITIPAGWQYGKLSGPNGETLYGFTNMKSGVVAMLAKEQLPNQIMSTYAVGLANALSSSVTLGQWNQSEIANVWVASGTINPGNHPTKIYVTQKGSAFWRVVLVDQLTSSGKEISESEIVRILLSSAGLP
;
A
#
# COMPACT_ATOMS: atom_id res chain seq x y z
N MET A 1 -44.48 -18.56 -39.60
CA MET A 1 -43.82 -17.37 -39.02
C MET A 1 -42.48 -17.22 -39.72
N LYS A 2 -42.15 -16.01 -40.22
CA LYS A 2 -40.90 -15.73 -40.94
C LYS A 2 -39.72 -15.93 -39.98
N GLN A 3 -38.80 -16.82 -40.36
CA GLN A 3 -37.59 -17.11 -39.58
C GLN A 3 -36.40 -16.33 -40.15
N TRP A 4 -35.59 -15.79 -39.25
CA TRP A 4 -34.46 -14.93 -39.55
C TRP A 4 -33.15 -15.54 -39.09
N HIS A 5 -32.13 -15.36 -39.90
CA HIS A 5 -30.75 -15.73 -39.65
C HIS A 5 -29.89 -14.47 -39.64
N TYR A 6 -28.83 -14.44 -38.84
CA TYR A 6 -27.83 -13.36 -38.89
C TYR A 6 -26.42 -13.93 -39.07
N ALA A 7 -25.53 -13.16 -39.69
CA ALA A 7 -24.14 -13.57 -39.90
C ALA A 7 -23.30 -13.34 -38.64
N ALA A 8 -22.69 -14.40 -38.10
CA ALA A 8 -21.76 -14.33 -36.97
C ALA A 8 -20.41 -14.94 -37.38
N GLY A 9 -19.36 -14.12 -37.48
CA GLY A 9 -18.02 -14.60 -37.86
C GLY A 9 -17.98 -15.28 -39.24
N GLY A 10 -18.77 -14.78 -40.20
CA GLY A 10 -18.85 -15.34 -41.56
C GLY A 10 -19.69 -16.60 -41.71
N LYS A 11 -20.40 -17.05 -40.66
CA LYS A 11 -21.33 -18.19 -40.72
C LYS A 11 -22.76 -17.76 -40.36
N PRO A 12 -23.80 -18.36 -40.97
CA PRO A 12 -25.18 -18.12 -40.57
C PRO A 12 -25.42 -18.68 -39.17
N SER A 13 -26.03 -17.88 -38.29
CA SER A 13 -26.35 -18.26 -36.92
C SER A 13 -27.86 -18.36 -36.75
N GLY A 14 -28.32 -19.56 -36.33
CA GLY A 14 -29.63 -19.86 -35.75
C GLY A 14 -30.86 -19.48 -36.58
N SER A 15 -32.03 -20.03 -36.24
CA SER A 15 -33.31 -19.59 -36.77
C SER A 15 -34.01 -18.81 -35.66
N PHE A 16 -34.23 -17.52 -35.86
CA PHE A 16 -34.76 -16.59 -34.86
C PHE A 16 -36.01 -15.90 -35.36
N THR A 17 -36.89 -15.55 -34.43
CA THR A 17 -38.05 -14.70 -34.71
C THR A 17 -37.61 -13.24 -34.88
N ALA A 18 -38.45 -12.43 -35.54
CA ALA A 18 -38.18 -11.00 -35.69
C ALA A 18 -37.98 -10.29 -34.32
N ALA A 19 -38.78 -10.64 -33.31
CA ALA A 19 -38.66 -10.09 -31.96
C ALA A 19 -37.31 -10.42 -31.28
N GLU A 20 -36.75 -11.61 -31.54
CA GLU A 20 -35.42 -11.98 -31.03
C GLU A 20 -34.30 -11.21 -31.75
N ILE A 21 -34.43 -10.96 -33.06
CA ILE A 21 -33.51 -10.11 -33.82
C ILE A 21 -33.56 -8.66 -33.30
N GLU A 22 -34.75 -8.12 -33.02
CA GLU A 22 -34.91 -6.81 -32.37
C GLU A 22 -34.28 -6.79 -30.97
N GLY A 23 -34.45 -7.86 -30.18
CA GLY A 23 -33.82 -8.01 -28.87
C GLY A 23 -32.28 -8.04 -28.95
N PHE A 24 -31.72 -8.67 -29.99
CA PHE A 24 -30.29 -8.67 -30.24
C PHE A 24 -29.77 -7.29 -30.67
N PHE A 25 -30.56 -6.53 -31.43
CA PHE A 25 -30.26 -5.14 -31.76
C PHE A 25 -30.28 -4.24 -30.52
N ARG A 26 -31.33 -4.32 -29.69
CA ARG A 26 -31.46 -3.52 -28.44
C ARG A 26 -30.39 -3.86 -27.39
N SER A 27 -29.93 -5.10 -27.35
CA SER A 27 -28.83 -5.53 -26.46
C SER A 27 -27.43 -5.25 -27.01
N GLY A 28 -27.32 -4.69 -28.23
CA GLY A 28 -26.05 -4.36 -28.87
C GLY A 28 -25.28 -5.57 -29.41
N LYS A 29 -25.91 -6.75 -29.45
CA LYS A 29 -25.35 -7.97 -30.06
C LYS A 29 -25.35 -7.88 -31.58
N LEU A 30 -26.32 -7.17 -32.16
CA LEU A 30 -26.38 -6.80 -33.58
C LEU A 30 -26.41 -5.27 -33.70
N ASN A 31 -25.89 -4.75 -34.81
CA ASN A 31 -25.91 -3.34 -35.17
C ASN A 31 -26.56 -3.16 -36.56
N GLY A 32 -26.70 -1.91 -37.04
CA GLY A 32 -27.35 -1.63 -38.32
C GLY A 32 -26.66 -2.25 -39.54
N GLU A 33 -25.36 -2.57 -39.44
CA GLU A 33 -24.55 -3.19 -40.51
C GLU A 33 -24.58 -4.73 -40.45
N SER A 34 -25.15 -5.31 -39.39
CA SER A 34 -25.19 -6.76 -39.23
C SER A 34 -26.03 -7.39 -40.33
N LEU A 35 -25.46 -8.35 -41.06
CA LEU A 35 -26.14 -9.01 -42.16
C LEU A 35 -27.20 -9.98 -41.63
N VAL A 36 -28.44 -9.81 -42.11
CA VAL A 36 -29.58 -10.67 -41.83
C VAL A 36 -30.14 -11.25 -43.12
N TRP A 37 -30.75 -12.42 -43.01
CA TRP A 37 -31.41 -13.09 -44.12
C TRP A 37 -32.61 -13.89 -43.61
N ALA A 38 -33.68 -13.91 -44.40
CA ALA A 38 -34.85 -14.73 -44.16
C ALA A 38 -35.25 -15.46 -45.44
N GLU A 39 -35.99 -16.56 -45.28
CA GLU A 39 -36.54 -17.33 -46.39
C GLU A 39 -37.37 -16.41 -47.33
N GLY A 40 -36.95 -16.34 -48.60
CA GLY A 40 -37.53 -15.44 -49.61
C GLY A 40 -36.67 -14.22 -49.98
N MET A 41 -35.56 -13.96 -49.27
CA MET A 41 -34.59 -12.90 -49.65
C MET A 41 -33.57 -13.41 -50.67
N GLN A 42 -33.29 -12.63 -51.72
CA GLN A 42 -32.33 -13.01 -52.77
C GLN A 42 -30.87 -13.03 -52.27
N GLN A 43 -30.53 -12.16 -51.30
CA GLN A 43 -29.19 -12.06 -50.73
C GLN A 43 -29.28 -11.58 -49.27
N TRP A 44 -28.19 -11.78 -48.52
CA TRP A 44 -28.03 -11.21 -47.19
C TRP A 44 -28.06 -9.68 -47.27
N GLN A 45 -28.79 -9.05 -46.36
CA GLN A 45 -28.96 -7.60 -46.34
C GLN A 45 -28.59 -7.05 -44.96
N ALA A 46 -28.07 -5.82 -44.90
CA ALA A 46 -27.82 -5.16 -43.63
C ALA A 46 -29.14 -4.96 -42.86
N LEU A 47 -29.12 -5.20 -41.54
CA LEU A 47 -30.29 -5.08 -40.67
C LEU A 47 -30.93 -3.70 -40.78
N GLY A 48 -30.13 -2.64 -40.94
CA GLY A 48 -30.62 -1.27 -41.11
C GLY A 48 -31.23 -0.95 -42.46
N GLU A 49 -30.99 -1.77 -43.47
CA GLU A 49 -31.53 -1.61 -44.83
C GLU A 49 -32.72 -2.55 -45.09
N THR A 50 -32.97 -3.49 -44.18
CA THR A 50 -34.05 -4.47 -44.26
C THR A 50 -35.36 -3.81 -43.83
N GLU A 51 -36.38 -3.82 -44.70
CA GLU A 51 -37.67 -3.16 -44.44
C GLU A 51 -38.30 -3.55 -43.10
N ASP A 52 -38.20 -4.83 -42.72
CA ASP A 52 -38.75 -5.33 -41.45
C ASP A 52 -38.10 -4.68 -40.20
N PHE A 53 -36.87 -4.16 -40.30
CA PHE A 53 -36.08 -3.65 -39.17
C PHE A 53 -35.66 -2.17 -39.29
N LYS A 54 -35.98 -1.48 -40.39
CA LYS A 54 -35.68 -0.05 -40.59
C LYS A 54 -36.19 0.85 -39.47
N HIS A 55 -37.33 0.49 -38.87
CA HIS A 55 -37.93 1.22 -37.76
C HIS A 55 -37.04 1.28 -36.51
N LEU A 56 -36.12 0.32 -36.33
CA LEU A 56 -35.17 0.29 -35.20
C LEU A 56 -34.15 1.44 -35.25
N LEU A 57 -33.97 2.07 -36.42
CA LEU A 57 -33.00 3.15 -36.64
C LEU A 57 -33.64 4.54 -36.73
N GLN A 58 -34.97 4.64 -36.76
CA GLN A 58 -35.67 5.92 -36.87
C GLN A 58 -35.90 6.51 -35.47
N GLN A 59 -35.07 7.49 -35.08
CA GLN A 59 -35.38 8.38 -33.97
C GLN A 59 -36.48 9.37 -34.41
N THR A 60 -37.70 9.22 -33.90
CA THR A 60 -38.77 10.21 -34.08
C THR A 60 -38.59 11.33 -33.05
N LEU A 61 -38.16 12.51 -33.52
CA LEU A 61 -38.24 13.75 -32.74
C LEU A 61 -39.71 14.23 -32.68
N PRO A 62 -40.20 14.72 -31.53
CA PRO A 62 -41.57 15.23 -31.40
C PRO A 62 -41.76 16.55 -32.17
N PRO A 63 -42.98 16.86 -32.66
CA PRO A 63 -43.25 18.05 -33.46
C PRO A 63 -43.18 19.36 -32.63
N PRO A 64 -42.74 20.48 -33.23
CA PRO A 64 -42.59 21.76 -32.54
C PRO A 64 -43.94 22.45 -32.26
N LEU A 65 -43.98 23.19 -31.14
CA LEU A 65 -45.13 24.00 -30.69
C LEU A 65 -45.37 25.22 -31.60
N PRO A 66 -46.63 25.66 -31.78
CA PRO A 66 -46.98 26.79 -32.65
C PRO A 66 -46.51 28.15 -32.08
N PRO A 67 -46.19 29.14 -32.94
CA PRO A 67 -45.61 30.41 -32.50
C PRO A 67 -46.68 31.37 -31.96
N SER A 68 -46.42 31.93 -30.78
CA SER A 68 -47.19 33.05 -30.21
C SER A 68 -46.78 34.34 -30.91
N GLY A 69 -47.76 35.02 -31.52
CA GLY A 69 -47.54 36.30 -32.19
C GLY A 69 -47.26 37.42 -31.20
N HIS A 70 -46.31 38.28 -31.57
CA HIS A 70 -46.40 39.75 -31.53
C HIS A 70 -45.03 40.32 -31.89
N HIS A 71 -44.87 40.82 -33.12
CA HIS A 71 -43.97 41.95 -33.34
C HIS A 71 -44.52 42.85 -34.45
N LYS A 72 -44.70 44.10 -34.05
CA LYS A 72 -45.19 45.23 -34.82
C LYS A 72 -44.08 45.70 -35.78
N GLU A 73 -44.50 46.12 -36.97
CA GLU A 73 -43.68 46.68 -38.05
C GLU A 73 -42.76 47.82 -37.59
N ILE A 74 -41.50 47.80 -38.08
CA ILE A 74 -40.78 48.98 -38.55
C ILE A 74 -40.04 48.57 -39.85
N ARG A 75 -40.19 49.43 -40.87
CA ARG A 75 -39.72 49.30 -42.26
C ARG A 75 -38.22 49.58 -42.45
N ASP A 76 -37.69 48.91 -43.48
CA ASP A 76 -36.64 49.25 -44.46
C ASP A 76 -35.39 50.04 -44.02
N GLU A 77 -34.21 49.44 -44.20
CA GLU A 77 -33.32 49.70 -45.36
C GLU A 77 -32.02 48.88 -45.25
N GLY A 78 -31.54 48.32 -46.36
CA GLY A 78 -30.17 47.79 -46.49
C GLY A 78 -30.07 46.27 -46.66
N TYR A 79 -30.18 45.79 -47.90
CA TYR A 79 -29.83 44.43 -48.29
C TYR A 79 -28.31 44.24 -48.20
N ALA A 80 -27.84 43.49 -47.20
CA ALA A 80 -26.51 42.87 -47.20
C ALA A 80 -26.69 41.35 -47.31
N PRO A 81 -25.92 40.65 -48.16
CA PRO A 81 -26.17 39.23 -48.40
C PRO A 81 -25.93 38.42 -47.12
N LEU A 82 -26.87 37.51 -46.86
CA LEU A 82 -26.79 36.47 -45.83
C LEU A 82 -25.43 35.79 -45.91
N SER A 83 -24.64 35.95 -44.86
CA SER A 83 -23.41 35.20 -44.67
C SER A 83 -23.75 33.71 -44.68
N GLU A 84 -23.00 32.96 -45.48
CA GLU A 84 -22.98 31.49 -45.45
C GLU A 84 -22.85 30.99 -44.00
N PRO A 85 -23.44 29.82 -43.67
CA PRO A 85 -23.26 29.24 -42.36
C PRO A 85 -21.77 29.05 -42.11
N ILE A 86 -21.31 29.59 -40.97
CA ILE A 86 -19.95 29.48 -40.47
C ILE A 86 -19.47 28.05 -40.69
N VAL A 87 -18.52 27.93 -41.60
CA VAL A 87 -17.76 26.71 -41.86
C VAL A 87 -17.19 26.26 -40.51
N SER A 88 -17.78 25.23 -39.91
CA SER A 88 -17.11 24.47 -38.85
C SER A 88 -15.82 23.97 -39.49
N ASN A 89 -14.68 24.49 -39.03
CA ASN A 89 -13.38 24.18 -39.62
C ASN A 89 -13.24 22.65 -39.76
N SER A 90 -12.66 22.20 -40.87
CA SER A 90 -12.32 20.78 -41.07
C SER A 90 -11.55 20.22 -39.87
N SER A 91 -10.76 21.05 -39.18
CA SER A 91 -10.06 20.73 -37.93
C SER A 91 -10.97 20.26 -36.80
N ASP A 92 -12.16 20.84 -36.65
CA ASP A 92 -13.08 20.51 -35.54
C ASP A 92 -13.81 19.21 -35.84
N LYS A 93 -14.21 18.99 -37.09
CA LYS A 93 -14.77 17.71 -37.54
C LYS A 93 -13.73 16.59 -37.49
N GLU A 94 -12.48 16.90 -37.79
CA GLU A 94 -11.36 15.95 -37.75
C GLU A 94 -10.92 15.66 -36.31
N GLN A 95 -10.91 16.64 -35.40
CA GLN A 95 -10.73 16.42 -33.97
C GLN A 95 -11.89 15.64 -33.36
N ILE A 96 -13.14 15.95 -33.71
CA ILE A 96 -14.31 15.19 -33.28
C ILE A 96 -14.21 13.76 -33.80
N ARG A 97 -13.88 13.55 -35.08
CA ARG A 97 -13.66 12.22 -35.65
C ARG A 97 -12.51 11.48 -34.98
N LEU A 98 -11.37 12.11 -34.72
CA LEU A 98 -10.22 11.51 -34.03
C LEU A 98 -10.54 11.18 -32.57
N SER A 99 -11.30 12.03 -31.88
CA SER A 99 -11.77 11.78 -30.51
C SER A 99 -12.80 10.65 -30.47
N ILE A 100 -13.68 10.56 -31.47
CA ILE A 100 -14.63 9.48 -31.66
C ILE A 100 -13.88 8.18 -31.99
N GLU A 101 -12.94 8.18 -32.93
CA GLU A 101 -12.08 7.03 -33.25
C GLU A 101 -11.19 6.61 -32.08
N GLN A 102 -10.70 7.55 -31.26
CA GLN A 102 -10.03 7.24 -30.00
C GLN A 102 -10.99 6.60 -29.01
N SER A 103 -12.19 7.14 -28.82
CA SER A 103 -13.21 6.62 -27.91
C SER A 103 -13.73 5.23 -28.32
N LEU A 104 -13.82 4.98 -29.63
CA LEU A 104 -14.19 3.69 -30.24
C LEU A 104 -13.09 2.63 -30.09
N ARG A 105 -11.84 3.02 -29.81
CA ARG A 105 -10.70 2.12 -29.58
C ARG A 105 -10.46 1.77 -28.11
N VAL A 106 -11.21 2.35 -27.17
CA VAL A 106 -10.92 2.16 -25.74
C VAL A 106 -11.65 0.94 -25.19
N GLU A 107 -10.96 -0.19 -25.16
CA GLU A 107 -11.50 -1.40 -24.55
C GLU A 107 -11.56 -1.29 -23.01
N PRO A 108 -12.56 -1.92 -22.36
CA PRO A 108 -12.56 -2.07 -20.91
C PRO A 108 -11.28 -2.78 -20.41
N ALA A 109 -10.67 -2.23 -19.37
CA ALA A 109 -9.49 -2.83 -18.78
C ALA A 109 -9.81 -4.22 -18.20
N GLY A 110 -8.99 -5.22 -18.54
CA GLY A 110 -9.13 -6.59 -18.05
C GLY A 110 -8.93 -6.74 -16.54
N PRO A 111 -9.40 -7.85 -15.95
CA PRO A 111 -9.44 -8.03 -14.49
C PRO A 111 -8.04 -8.02 -13.85
N TRP A 112 -7.06 -8.68 -14.46
CA TRP A 112 -5.70 -8.75 -13.92
C TRP A 112 -5.00 -7.40 -13.90
N SER A 113 -5.16 -6.58 -14.94
CA SER A 113 -4.59 -5.23 -14.95
C SER A 113 -5.19 -4.36 -13.84
N ARG A 114 -6.50 -4.47 -13.59
CA ARG A 114 -7.16 -3.77 -12.47
C ARG A 114 -6.65 -4.28 -11.12
N TYR A 115 -6.53 -5.59 -10.95
CA TYR A 115 -6.06 -6.23 -9.72
C TYR A 115 -4.62 -5.83 -9.39
N PHE A 116 -3.67 -6.04 -10.31
CA PHE A 116 -2.27 -5.75 -10.04
C PHE A 116 -1.98 -4.26 -9.90
N ALA A 117 -2.67 -3.39 -10.66
CA ALA A 117 -2.58 -1.95 -10.44
C ALA A 117 -2.99 -1.57 -9.00
N ARG A 118 -4.09 -2.16 -8.51
CA ARG A 118 -4.58 -1.94 -7.15
C ARG A 118 -3.64 -2.49 -6.09
N GLN A 119 -3.15 -3.72 -6.26
CA GLN A 119 -2.22 -4.32 -5.31
C GLN A 119 -0.93 -3.53 -5.23
N PHE A 120 -0.42 -3.05 -6.37
CA PHE A 120 0.74 -2.17 -6.42
C PHE A 120 0.49 -0.87 -5.65
N ASP A 121 -0.61 -0.16 -5.96
CA ASP A 121 -0.97 1.10 -5.29
C ASP A 121 -1.02 0.93 -3.76
N LEU A 122 -1.79 -0.05 -3.29
CA LEU A 122 -1.98 -0.27 -1.85
C LEU A 122 -0.69 -0.72 -1.17
N SER A 123 0.11 -1.56 -1.82
CA SER A 123 1.37 -2.04 -1.24
C SER A 123 2.37 -0.90 -1.08
N VAL A 124 2.60 -0.12 -2.15
CA VAL A 124 3.55 1.00 -2.12
C VAL A 124 3.11 2.05 -1.10
N ILE A 125 1.84 2.47 -1.13
CA ILE A 125 1.34 3.49 -0.21
C ILE A 125 1.42 3.02 1.24
N THR A 126 1.05 1.77 1.53
CA THR A 126 1.10 1.23 2.90
C THR A 126 2.54 1.10 3.38
N THR A 127 3.48 0.64 2.54
CA THR A 127 4.90 0.58 2.89
C THR A 127 5.47 1.97 3.20
N VAL A 128 5.17 2.97 2.36
CA VAL A 128 5.61 4.36 2.60
C VAL A 128 5.00 4.89 3.89
N LEU A 129 3.70 4.66 4.12
CA LEU A 129 3.02 5.12 5.33
C LEU A 129 3.60 4.48 6.59
N PHE A 130 3.91 3.18 6.55
CA PHE A 130 4.59 2.48 7.64
C PHE A 130 5.98 3.08 7.89
N ALA A 131 6.80 3.26 6.84
CA ALA A 131 8.15 3.82 6.98
C ALA A 131 8.15 5.24 7.56
N VAL A 132 7.26 6.11 7.08
CA VAL A 132 7.10 7.48 7.60
C VAL A 132 6.65 7.46 9.06
N THR A 133 5.68 6.60 9.40
CA THR A 133 5.21 6.45 10.78
C THR A 133 6.32 5.93 11.69
N ALA A 134 7.06 4.91 11.24
CA ALA A 134 8.18 4.35 11.98
C ALA A 134 9.27 5.40 12.23
N PHE A 135 9.64 6.18 11.22
CA PHE A 135 10.61 7.26 11.35
C PHE A 135 10.14 8.36 12.31
N ALA A 136 8.88 8.77 12.21
CA ALA A 136 8.29 9.77 13.11
C ALA A 136 8.27 9.28 14.57
N LEU A 137 7.88 8.02 14.81
CA LEU A 137 7.85 7.42 16.13
C LEU A 137 9.26 7.18 16.69
N ALA A 138 10.25 6.86 15.85
CA ALA A 138 11.64 6.73 16.30
C ALA A 138 12.16 8.00 16.97
N TYR A 139 11.70 9.17 16.51
CA TYR A 139 12.07 10.45 17.09
C TYR A 139 11.17 10.90 18.25
N SER A 140 9.86 10.61 18.16
CA SER A 140 8.86 11.17 19.10
C SER A 140 8.46 10.23 20.24
N ASP A 141 8.32 8.93 19.97
CA ASP A 141 7.89 7.92 20.94
C ASP A 141 8.47 6.53 20.58
N PRO A 142 9.72 6.25 20.99
CA PRO A 142 10.36 4.96 20.75
C PRO A 142 9.62 3.76 21.38
N VAL A 143 8.87 3.98 22.46
CA VAL A 143 8.06 2.93 23.12
C VAL A 143 6.92 2.51 22.21
N LEU A 144 6.22 3.49 21.62
CA LEU A 144 5.13 3.21 20.70
C LEU A 144 5.65 2.59 19.41
N LEU A 145 6.81 3.03 18.89
CA LEU A 145 7.47 2.36 17.75
C LEU A 145 7.71 0.88 18.04
N PHE A 146 8.30 0.59 19.20
CA PHE A 146 8.58 -0.78 19.61
C PHE A 146 7.31 -1.64 19.72
N LYS A 147 6.25 -1.09 20.33
CA LYS A 147 4.93 -1.75 20.38
C LYS A 147 4.37 -1.99 18.98
N LEU A 148 4.47 -1.00 18.08
CA LEU A 148 3.99 -1.12 16.71
C LEU A 148 4.72 -2.24 15.96
N ASN A 149 6.04 -2.33 16.08
CA ASN A 149 6.86 -3.38 15.46
C ASN A 149 6.59 -4.79 16.01
N SER A 150 5.97 -4.90 17.18
CA SER A 150 5.58 -6.19 17.78
C SER A 150 4.23 -6.73 17.26
N ILE A 151 3.45 -5.91 16.55
CA ILE A 151 2.16 -6.32 15.97
C ILE A 151 2.41 -7.13 14.70
N ASP A 152 1.61 -8.19 14.47
CA ASP A 152 1.67 -8.99 13.25
C ASP A 152 1.51 -8.09 11.99
N ALA A 153 2.40 -8.28 11.02
CA ALA A 153 2.46 -7.45 9.82
C ALA A 153 1.13 -7.41 9.03
N ARG A 154 0.33 -8.49 9.08
CA ARG A 154 -0.98 -8.55 8.40
C ARG A 154 -2.00 -7.69 9.14
N ALA A 155 -1.96 -7.70 10.47
CA ALA A 155 -2.80 -6.82 11.28
C ALA A 155 -2.41 -5.35 11.08
N LEU A 156 -1.10 -5.04 11.04
CA LEU A 156 -0.62 -3.70 10.71
C LEU A 156 -1.10 -3.24 9.34
N PHE A 157 -1.01 -4.10 8.32
CA PHE A 157 -1.53 -3.78 6.99
C PHE A 157 -3.02 -3.38 7.04
N LEU A 158 -3.85 -4.12 7.78
CA LEU A 158 -5.28 -3.79 7.94
C LEU A 158 -5.51 -2.47 8.68
N VAL A 159 -4.71 -2.16 9.70
CA VAL A 159 -4.80 -0.89 10.45
C VAL A 159 -4.47 0.31 9.56
N PHE A 160 -3.48 0.17 8.66
CA PHE A 160 -3.03 1.24 7.77
C PHE A 160 -3.84 1.35 6.48
N LEU A 161 -4.60 0.31 6.12
CA LEU A 161 -5.37 0.24 4.89
C LEU A 161 -6.39 1.39 4.68
N PRO A 162 -7.15 1.86 5.68
CA PRO A 162 -8.06 2.99 5.52
C PRO A 162 -7.31 4.27 5.09
N ALA A 163 -6.18 4.55 5.73
CA ALA A 163 -5.33 5.70 5.40
C ALA A 163 -4.72 5.54 4.00
N ALA A 164 -4.31 4.33 3.62
CA ALA A 164 -3.80 4.05 2.28
C ALA A 164 -4.84 4.33 1.18
N HIS A 165 -6.11 3.98 1.40
CA HIS A 165 -7.20 4.31 0.47
C HIS A 165 -7.45 5.81 0.35
N LEU A 166 -7.38 6.55 1.46
CA LEU A 166 -7.53 8.01 1.44
C LEU A 166 -6.37 8.67 0.69
N ILE A 167 -5.12 8.26 0.97
CA ILE A 167 -3.93 8.75 0.26
C ILE A 167 -4.03 8.44 -1.24
N ASN A 168 -4.49 7.24 -1.61
CA ASN A 168 -4.68 6.88 -3.01
C ASN A 168 -5.77 7.76 -3.68
N ALA A 169 -6.85 8.09 -2.99
CA ALA A 169 -7.86 9.03 -3.49
C ALA A 169 -7.28 10.43 -3.72
N ILE A 170 -6.41 10.91 -2.83
CA ILE A 170 -5.69 12.18 -2.97
C ILE A 170 -4.77 12.13 -4.20
N ILE A 171 -3.99 11.06 -4.36
CA ILE A 171 -3.13 10.85 -5.53
C ILE A 171 -3.96 10.91 -6.82
N ILE A 172 -5.08 10.18 -6.89
CA ILE A 172 -5.96 10.20 -8.07
C ILE A 172 -6.52 11.59 -8.33
N THR A 173 -6.86 12.34 -7.28
CA THR A 173 -7.43 13.69 -7.40
C THR A 173 -6.39 14.69 -7.93
N VAL A 174 -5.15 14.61 -7.46
CA VAL A 174 -4.06 15.53 -7.84
C VAL A 174 -3.50 15.19 -9.22
N PHE A 175 -3.26 13.91 -9.50
CA PHE A 175 -2.57 13.47 -10.71
C PHE A 175 -3.53 12.95 -11.79
N GLY A 176 -4.84 12.86 -11.50
CA GLY A 176 -5.85 12.35 -12.41
C GLY A 176 -5.82 10.83 -12.61
N ASN A 177 -4.89 10.11 -11.97
CA ASN A 177 -4.80 8.65 -11.97
C ASN A 177 -3.97 8.15 -10.76
N SER A 178 -4.08 6.85 -10.44
CA SER A 178 -3.17 6.24 -9.45
C SER A 178 -1.88 5.74 -10.11
N ILE A 179 -0.83 5.55 -9.30
CA ILE A 179 0.51 5.18 -9.76
C ILE A 179 0.48 3.82 -10.48
N GLY A 180 -0.16 2.83 -9.87
CA GLY A 180 -0.35 1.51 -10.43
C GLY A 180 -1.22 1.53 -11.68
N LYS A 181 -2.32 2.29 -11.70
CA LYS A 181 -3.15 2.41 -12.91
C LYS A 181 -2.38 3.05 -14.07
N ALA A 182 -1.54 4.05 -13.78
CA ALA A 182 -0.63 4.65 -14.75
C ALA A 182 0.37 3.63 -15.29
N LEU A 183 0.97 2.78 -14.45
CA LEU A 183 1.85 1.69 -14.88
C LEU A 183 1.17 0.77 -15.91
N PHE A 184 -0.09 0.42 -15.65
CA PHE A 184 -0.89 -0.46 -16.49
C PHE A 184 -1.56 0.19 -17.71
N ALA A 185 -1.41 1.51 -17.90
CA ALA A 185 -2.11 2.28 -18.93
C ALA A 185 -3.65 2.23 -18.81
N ILE A 186 -4.17 2.10 -17.59
CA ILE A 186 -5.62 2.06 -17.37
C ILE A 186 -6.06 3.30 -16.60
N LYS A 187 -7.31 3.73 -16.77
CA LYS A 187 -7.85 4.88 -16.03
C LYS A 187 -9.33 4.67 -15.75
N ALA A 188 -9.75 5.06 -14.56
CA ALA A 188 -11.17 5.12 -14.23
C ALA A 188 -11.74 6.41 -14.81
N VAL A 189 -12.82 6.30 -15.58
CA VAL A 189 -13.53 7.43 -16.18
C VAL A 189 -15.00 7.41 -15.74
N PRO A 190 -15.64 8.56 -15.51
CA PRO A 190 -17.07 8.65 -15.27
C PRO A 190 -17.89 8.11 -16.45
N VAL A 191 -19.14 7.71 -16.18
CA VAL A 191 -20.07 7.30 -17.25
C VAL A 191 -20.46 8.48 -18.15
N GLU A 192 -20.59 9.67 -17.58
CA GLU A 192 -20.84 10.89 -18.36
C GLU A 192 -19.58 11.30 -19.13
N ALA A 193 -19.72 11.45 -20.44
CA ALA A 193 -18.61 11.79 -21.32
C ALA A 193 -18.08 13.20 -21.02
N GLY A 194 -16.75 13.37 -21.09
CA GLY A 194 -16.10 14.68 -21.00
C GLY A 194 -15.87 15.22 -19.58
N ARG A 195 -16.31 14.52 -18.52
CA ARG A 195 -16.06 14.93 -17.13
C ARG A 195 -14.97 14.10 -16.44
N SER A 196 -14.37 14.67 -15.40
CA SER A 196 -13.50 13.96 -14.45
C SER A 196 -14.26 13.68 -13.14
N PHE A 197 -13.78 12.71 -12.36
CA PHE A 197 -14.29 12.53 -11.00
C PHE A 197 -13.85 13.71 -10.12
N SER A 198 -14.80 14.25 -9.37
CA SER A 198 -14.53 15.18 -8.27
C SER A 198 -13.79 14.50 -7.11
N VAL A 199 -13.27 15.30 -6.18
CA VAL A 199 -12.56 14.81 -4.98
C VAL A 199 -13.45 13.85 -4.18
N THR A 200 -14.70 14.24 -3.94
CA THR A 200 -15.67 13.46 -3.17
C THR A 200 -16.02 12.16 -3.87
N GLU A 201 -16.15 12.16 -5.20
CA GLU A 201 -16.37 10.96 -5.98
C GLU A 201 -15.18 10.00 -5.93
N ASN A 202 -13.94 10.51 -5.98
CA ASN A 202 -12.74 9.69 -5.84
C ASN A 202 -12.64 9.05 -4.46
N VAL A 203 -12.83 9.82 -3.39
CA VAL A 203 -12.83 9.30 -2.00
C VAL A 203 -13.94 8.27 -1.81
N SER A 204 -15.16 8.60 -2.25
CA SER A 204 -16.32 7.71 -2.16
C SER A 204 -16.11 6.42 -2.95
N ARG A 205 -15.46 6.50 -4.12
CA ARG A 205 -15.10 5.33 -4.91
C ARG A 205 -14.05 4.47 -4.21
N GLU A 206 -13.00 5.06 -3.65
CA GLU A 206 -11.97 4.32 -2.91
C GLU A 206 -12.56 3.61 -1.68
N PHE A 207 -13.49 4.26 -0.97
CA PHE A 207 -14.23 3.63 0.12
C PHE A 207 -15.09 2.44 -0.34
N ARG A 208 -15.85 2.59 -1.44
CA ARG A 208 -16.62 1.46 -2.01
C ARG A 208 -15.72 0.32 -2.46
N VAL A 209 -14.55 0.61 -3.01
CA VAL A 209 -13.57 -0.44 -3.38
C VAL A 209 -13.06 -1.15 -2.13
N TRP A 210 -12.75 -0.42 -1.06
CA TRP A 210 -12.30 -0.99 0.20
C TRP A 210 -13.34 -1.96 0.79
N VAL A 211 -14.61 -1.54 0.84
CA VAL A 211 -15.70 -2.33 1.44
C VAL A 211 -16.21 -3.41 0.47
N SER A 212 -16.70 -3.03 -0.70
CA SER A 212 -17.41 -3.93 -1.63
C SER A 212 -16.49 -4.58 -2.67
N GLY A 213 -15.25 -4.10 -2.82
CA GLY A 213 -14.26 -4.67 -3.73
C GLY A 213 -13.36 -5.69 -3.04
N ILE A 214 -12.75 -5.31 -1.91
CA ILE A 214 -11.77 -6.12 -1.20
C ILE A 214 -12.19 -6.54 0.22
N ALA A 215 -13.45 -6.33 0.62
CA ALA A 215 -14.00 -6.74 1.92
C ALA A 215 -13.10 -6.36 3.11
N PHE A 216 -12.80 -5.07 3.23
CA PHE A 216 -11.89 -4.49 4.21
C PHE A 216 -10.43 -4.98 4.13
N GLY A 217 -10.06 -5.73 3.08
CA GLY A 217 -8.75 -6.36 2.96
C GLY A 217 -8.61 -7.65 3.77
N ILE A 218 -9.69 -8.15 4.37
CA ILE A 218 -9.66 -9.36 5.20
C ILE A 218 -9.31 -10.57 4.30
N PRO A 219 -8.22 -11.30 4.60
CA PRO A 219 -7.83 -12.46 3.81
C PRO A 219 -8.95 -13.50 3.73
N LEU A 220 -9.04 -14.18 2.57
CA LEU A 220 -10.10 -15.15 2.22
C LEU A 220 -11.51 -14.55 2.07
N VAL A 221 -11.94 -13.66 2.97
CA VAL A 221 -13.24 -12.98 2.88
C VAL A 221 -13.30 -12.09 1.64
N CYS A 222 -12.20 -11.42 1.28
CA CYS A 222 -12.09 -10.64 0.06
C CYS A 222 -12.35 -11.45 -1.22
N LEU A 223 -12.16 -12.77 -1.21
CA LEU A 223 -12.44 -13.61 -2.38
C LEU A 223 -13.94 -13.64 -2.71
N ALA A 224 -14.81 -13.54 -1.69
CA ALA A 224 -16.26 -13.51 -1.88
C ALA A 224 -16.72 -12.28 -2.69
N THR A 225 -15.99 -11.16 -2.62
CA THR A 225 -16.27 -9.96 -3.42
C THR A 225 -15.47 -9.95 -4.73
N MET A 226 -14.24 -10.46 -4.72
CA MET A 226 -13.33 -10.42 -5.87
C MET A 226 -13.68 -11.43 -6.96
N ILE A 227 -14.14 -12.63 -6.63
CA ILE A 227 -14.49 -13.66 -7.63
C ILE A 227 -15.69 -13.20 -8.50
N PRO A 228 -16.81 -12.71 -7.93
CA PRO A 228 -17.89 -12.14 -8.74
C PRO A 228 -17.44 -10.93 -9.57
N ALA A 229 -16.64 -10.03 -8.97
CA ALA A 229 -16.09 -8.87 -9.68
C ALA A 229 -15.20 -9.28 -10.86
N PHE A 230 -14.38 -10.33 -10.71
CA PHE A 230 -13.54 -10.89 -11.76
C PHE A 230 -14.40 -11.37 -12.95
N ASN A 231 -15.45 -12.13 -12.67
CA ASN A 231 -16.34 -12.65 -13.71
C ASN A 231 -17.07 -11.52 -14.46
N ARG A 232 -17.54 -10.48 -13.75
CA ARG A 232 -18.15 -9.29 -14.38
C ARG A 232 -17.17 -8.58 -15.32
N VAL A 233 -15.96 -8.28 -14.85
CA VAL A 233 -14.95 -7.59 -15.67
C VAL A 233 -14.50 -8.44 -16.86
N LYS A 234 -14.36 -9.76 -16.67
CA LYS A 234 -14.07 -10.71 -17.76
C LYS A 234 -15.15 -10.64 -18.86
N ASN A 235 -16.41 -10.47 -18.46
CA ASN A 235 -17.55 -10.30 -19.36
C ASN A 235 -17.77 -8.85 -19.82
N ARG A 236 -16.77 -7.97 -19.68
CA ARG A 236 -16.80 -6.55 -20.06
C ARG A 236 -17.86 -5.71 -19.33
N GLN A 237 -18.33 -6.17 -18.17
CA GLN A 237 -19.27 -5.44 -17.33
C GLN A 237 -18.53 -4.60 -16.26
N PRO A 238 -19.11 -3.48 -15.80
CA PRO A 238 -18.59 -2.76 -14.64
C PRO A 238 -18.67 -3.62 -13.38
N THR A 239 -17.76 -3.37 -12.43
CA THR A 239 -17.81 -3.96 -11.09
C THR A 239 -18.94 -3.34 -10.28
N ASN A 240 -19.45 -4.06 -9.26
CA ASN A 240 -20.56 -3.58 -8.43
C ASN A 240 -20.29 -2.19 -7.81
N TYR A 241 -19.05 -1.89 -7.44
CA TYR A 241 -18.66 -0.60 -6.86
C TYR A 241 -18.48 0.55 -7.87
N ASP A 242 -18.43 0.24 -9.17
CA ASP A 242 -18.30 1.21 -10.28
C ASP A 242 -19.61 1.32 -11.11
N GLU A 243 -20.55 0.38 -10.96
CA GLU A 243 -21.82 0.32 -11.69
C GLU A 243 -22.62 1.62 -11.59
N GLY A 244 -23.07 2.11 -12.75
CA GLY A 244 -23.81 3.37 -12.91
C GLY A 244 -22.99 4.65 -12.67
N ARG A 245 -21.68 4.55 -12.39
CA ARG A 245 -20.85 5.70 -11.97
C ARG A 245 -19.60 5.87 -12.82
N GLY A 246 -18.92 4.78 -13.14
CA GLY A 246 -17.71 4.83 -13.94
C GLY A 246 -17.34 3.52 -14.59
N ASN A 247 -16.39 3.60 -15.51
CA ASN A 247 -15.77 2.46 -16.14
C ASN A 247 -14.25 2.58 -16.04
N VAL A 248 -13.55 1.44 -16.00
CA VAL A 248 -12.09 1.43 -16.08
C VAL A 248 -11.69 1.00 -17.47
N LEU A 249 -11.00 1.90 -18.16
CA LEU A 249 -10.69 1.82 -19.58
C LEU A 249 -9.19 1.62 -19.79
N ALA A 250 -8.82 0.91 -20.85
CA ALA A 250 -7.43 0.65 -21.23
C ALA A 250 -6.98 1.58 -22.37
N PHE A 251 -5.95 2.38 -22.11
CA PHE A 251 -5.36 3.35 -23.05
C PHE A 251 -4.11 2.80 -23.75
N SER A 252 -3.78 1.53 -23.54
CA SER A 252 -2.72 0.83 -24.28
C SER A 252 -3.11 -0.61 -24.55
N SER A 253 -2.92 -1.05 -25.79
CA SER A 253 -3.06 -2.45 -26.21
C SER A 253 -1.76 -3.27 -26.04
N SER A 254 -0.66 -2.64 -25.58
CA SER A 254 0.65 -3.28 -25.47
C SER A 254 0.64 -4.43 -24.46
N LYS A 255 0.78 -5.66 -24.97
CA LYS A 255 0.92 -6.87 -24.15
C LYS A 255 2.18 -6.81 -23.29
N ILE A 256 3.30 -6.33 -23.86
CA ILE A 256 4.60 -6.23 -23.18
C ILE A 256 4.50 -5.31 -21.96
N ARG A 257 3.93 -4.11 -22.12
CA ARG A 257 3.75 -3.17 -20.99
C ARG A 257 2.97 -3.82 -19.85
N ARG A 258 1.86 -4.50 -20.17
CA ARG A 258 1.04 -5.17 -19.16
C ARG A 258 1.83 -6.27 -18.43
N VAL A 259 2.58 -7.10 -19.16
CA VAL A 259 3.41 -8.15 -18.56
C VAL A 259 4.49 -7.57 -17.66
N VAL A 260 5.24 -6.57 -18.15
CA VAL A 260 6.28 -5.89 -17.36
C VAL A 260 5.68 -5.23 -16.10
N ALA A 261 4.53 -4.58 -16.22
CA ALA A 261 3.81 -4.01 -15.09
C ALA A 261 3.38 -5.06 -14.06
N MET A 262 2.90 -6.23 -14.50
CA MET A 262 2.56 -7.34 -13.61
C MET A 262 3.79 -7.90 -12.91
N LEU A 263 4.88 -8.13 -13.65
CA LEU A 263 6.13 -8.62 -13.07
C LEU A 263 6.69 -7.64 -12.04
N GLY A 264 6.66 -6.34 -12.34
CA GLY A 264 7.06 -5.30 -11.39
C GLY A 264 6.19 -5.31 -10.12
N ALA A 265 4.86 -5.43 -10.27
CA ALA A 265 3.96 -5.52 -9.12
C ALA A 265 4.19 -6.78 -8.28
N ILE A 266 4.43 -7.92 -8.93
CA ILE A 266 4.77 -9.18 -8.26
C ILE A 266 6.11 -9.05 -7.53
N ALA A 267 7.12 -8.43 -8.16
CA ALA A 267 8.43 -8.23 -7.53
C ALA A 267 8.33 -7.37 -6.26
N VAL A 268 7.53 -6.30 -6.28
CA VAL A 268 7.27 -5.47 -5.08
C VAL A 268 6.60 -6.29 -3.99
N LEU A 269 5.55 -7.06 -4.32
CA LEU A 269 4.86 -7.92 -3.36
C LEU A 269 5.78 -8.98 -2.77
N LEU A 270 6.60 -9.63 -3.59
CA LEU A 270 7.59 -10.61 -3.14
C LEU A 270 8.65 -9.97 -2.24
N GLY A 271 9.13 -8.77 -2.58
CA GLY A 271 10.06 -8.02 -1.74
C GLY A 271 9.47 -7.74 -0.35
N ILE A 272 8.20 -7.31 -0.28
CA ILE A 272 7.51 -7.09 1.00
C ILE A 272 7.34 -8.40 1.78
N LEU A 273 6.93 -9.48 1.10
CA LEU A 273 6.78 -10.79 1.74
C LEU A 273 8.10 -11.34 2.26
N MET A 274 9.19 -11.17 1.51
CA MET A 274 10.54 -11.56 1.93
C MET A 274 11.01 -10.73 3.12
N SER A 275 10.81 -9.41 3.10
CA SER A 275 11.12 -8.54 4.25
C SER A 275 10.37 -9.00 5.51
N ASN A 276 9.06 -9.19 5.41
CA ASN A 276 8.24 -9.63 6.54
C ASN A 276 8.64 -11.02 7.06
N ALA A 277 9.06 -11.92 6.16
CA ALA A 277 9.53 -13.26 6.53
C ALA A 277 10.89 -13.20 7.27
N ILE A 278 11.80 -12.34 6.81
CA ILE A 278 13.08 -12.10 7.48
C ILE A 278 12.83 -11.52 8.88
N ASP A 279 12.00 -10.50 8.99
CA ASP A 279 11.68 -9.84 10.26
C ASP A 279 11.06 -10.83 11.25
N LYS A 280 10.09 -11.64 10.79
CA LYS A 280 9.48 -12.69 11.61
C LYS A 280 10.49 -13.73 12.08
N THR A 281 11.40 -14.17 11.20
CA THR A 281 12.44 -15.14 11.55
C THR A 281 13.39 -14.57 12.61
N GLN A 282 13.76 -13.29 12.51
CA GLN A 282 14.60 -12.62 13.52
C GLN A 282 13.88 -12.48 14.87
N GLN A 283 12.58 -12.16 14.86
CA GLN A 283 11.76 -12.12 16.07
C GLN A 283 11.66 -13.51 16.74
N GLU A 284 11.42 -14.55 15.94
CA GLU A 284 11.37 -15.94 16.43
C GLU A 284 12.72 -16.42 16.95
N ALA A 285 13.83 -16.09 16.27
CA ALA A 285 15.18 -16.41 16.74
C ALA A 285 15.48 -15.81 18.13
N SER A 286 14.92 -14.63 18.42
CA SER A 286 15.02 -13.98 19.74
C SER A 286 14.25 -14.72 20.83
N SER A 287 13.33 -15.61 20.48
CA SER A 287 12.50 -16.34 21.44
C SER A 287 13.18 -17.57 22.01
N PHE A 288 14.37 -17.94 21.50
CA PHE A 288 15.16 -19.06 21.98
C PHE A 288 16.45 -18.58 22.65
N PRO A 289 16.99 -19.31 23.65
CA PRO A 289 18.32 -19.04 24.18
C PRO A 289 19.39 -19.15 23.08
N SER A 290 20.43 -18.33 23.17
CA SER A 290 21.55 -18.33 22.22
C SER A 290 22.88 -18.51 22.94
N SER A 291 23.94 -18.94 22.23
CA SER A 291 25.27 -19.10 22.82
C SER A 291 26.16 -17.92 22.45
N TRP A 292 26.87 -17.36 23.42
CA TRP A 292 27.87 -16.33 23.19
C TRP A 292 29.17 -16.69 23.90
N THR A 293 30.29 -16.52 23.19
CA THR A 293 31.62 -16.71 23.74
C THR A 293 32.26 -15.36 23.97
N ASN A 294 32.66 -15.10 25.21
CA ASN A 294 33.35 -13.86 25.57
C ASN A 294 34.71 -13.79 24.86
N PRO A 295 34.95 -12.81 23.98
CA PRO A 295 36.19 -12.75 23.21
C PRO A 295 37.43 -12.45 24.06
N GLU A 296 37.27 -11.91 25.26
CA GLU A 296 38.38 -11.59 26.17
C GLU A 296 38.84 -12.79 27.00
N THR A 297 37.94 -13.75 27.27
CA THR A 297 38.20 -14.88 28.19
C THR A 297 38.03 -16.24 27.53
N SER A 298 37.46 -16.29 26.33
CA SER A 298 37.08 -17.52 25.62
C SER A 298 36.07 -18.41 26.35
N ILE A 299 35.37 -17.88 27.36
CA ILE A 299 34.33 -18.61 28.10
C ILE A 299 33.00 -18.48 27.34
N ALA A 300 32.39 -19.62 27.03
CA ALA A 300 31.06 -19.68 26.44
C ALA A 300 29.97 -19.65 27.51
N ILE A 301 28.93 -18.86 27.26
CA ILE A 301 27.74 -18.72 28.11
C ILE A 301 26.46 -18.84 27.27
N THR A 302 25.37 -19.22 27.94
CA THR A 302 24.04 -19.21 27.33
C THR A 302 23.35 -17.90 27.65
N ILE A 303 23.01 -17.15 26.60
CA ILE A 303 22.20 -15.94 26.65
C ILE A 303 20.72 -16.35 26.74
N PRO A 304 19.95 -15.85 27.72
CA PRO A 304 18.55 -16.20 27.89
C PRO A 304 17.67 -15.83 26.68
N ALA A 305 16.55 -16.54 26.54
CA ALA A 305 15.54 -16.17 25.57
C ALA A 305 15.05 -14.73 25.78
N GLY A 306 14.80 -14.02 24.68
CA GLY A 306 14.42 -12.62 24.66
C GLY A 306 15.59 -11.66 24.53
N TRP A 307 16.83 -12.12 24.67
CA TRP A 307 18.03 -11.30 24.50
C TRP A 307 18.70 -11.57 23.15
N GLN A 308 18.99 -10.50 22.42
CA GLN A 308 19.88 -10.52 21.27
C GLN A 308 21.21 -9.86 21.63
N TYR A 309 22.29 -10.15 20.90
CA TYR A 309 23.57 -9.48 21.11
C TYR A 309 24.21 -9.06 19.80
N GLY A 310 25.01 -8.01 19.87
CA GLY A 310 25.69 -7.44 18.72
C GLY A 310 26.93 -6.64 19.12
N LYS A 311 27.76 -6.34 18.13
CA LYS A 311 28.88 -5.43 18.29
C LYS A 311 28.37 -4.00 18.24
N LEU A 312 28.80 -3.19 19.20
CA LEU A 312 28.57 -1.75 19.25
C LEU A 312 29.91 -1.03 19.09
N SER A 313 29.91 0.12 18.41
CA SER A 313 31.07 1.01 18.43
C SER A 313 31.04 1.83 19.71
N GLY A 314 32.06 1.70 20.54
CA GLY A 314 32.23 2.52 21.73
C GLY A 314 32.64 3.96 21.38
N PRO A 315 32.56 4.88 22.36
CA PRO A 315 32.83 6.30 22.14
C PRO A 315 34.23 6.61 21.58
N ASN A 316 35.21 5.74 21.85
CA ASN A 316 36.59 5.90 21.40
C ASN A 316 36.95 4.93 20.25
N GLY A 317 35.94 4.36 19.58
CA GLY A 317 36.11 3.43 18.46
C GLY A 317 36.39 1.98 18.86
N GLU A 318 36.37 1.66 20.16
CA GLU A 318 36.48 0.29 20.66
C GLU A 318 35.25 -0.56 20.28
N THR A 319 35.45 -1.87 20.14
CA THR A 319 34.31 -2.79 19.96
C THR A 319 33.73 -3.14 21.32
N LEU A 320 32.52 -2.68 21.59
CA LEU A 320 31.71 -3.08 22.73
C LEU A 320 30.78 -4.24 22.34
N TYR A 321 30.38 -5.04 23.33
CA TYR A 321 29.38 -6.08 23.15
C TYR A 321 28.11 -5.68 23.89
N GLY A 322 27.08 -5.38 23.12
CA GLY A 322 25.76 -5.01 23.63
C GLY A 322 24.81 -6.20 23.55
N PHE A 323 23.96 -6.32 24.56
CA PHE A 323 22.91 -7.32 24.67
C PHE A 323 21.59 -6.57 24.85
N THR A 324 20.59 -6.81 24.00
CA THR A 324 19.31 -6.09 24.01
C THR A 324 18.19 -7.06 24.30
N ASN A 325 17.39 -6.75 25.33
CA ASN A 325 16.15 -7.46 25.60
C ASN A 325 15.05 -6.96 24.66
N MET A 326 14.61 -7.84 23.75
CA MET A 326 13.63 -7.57 22.70
C MET A 326 12.18 -7.49 23.20
N LYS A 327 11.94 -7.50 24.52
CA LYS A 327 10.63 -7.26 25.15
C LYS A 327 10.64 -6.02 26.04
N SER A 328 11.65 -5.89 26.89
CA SER A 328 11.75 -4.76 27.83
C SER A 328 12.43 -3.54 27.22
N GLY A 329 13.18 -3.71 26.12
CA GLY A 329 14.03 -2.68 25.54
C GLY A 329 15.30 -2.40 26.34
N VAL A 330 15.57 -3.14 27.42
CA VAL A 330 16.77 -2.95 28.22
C VAL A 330 18.01 -3.39 27.42
N VAL A 331 19.03 -2.55 27.41
CA VAL A 331 20.35 -2.86 26.84
C VAL A 331 21.34 -3.10 27.98
N ALA A 332 22.05 -4.22 27.94
CA ALA A 332 23.18 -4.53 28.78
C ALA A 332 24.48 -4.40 27.99
N MET A 333 25.48 -3.75 28.54
CA MET A 333 26.81 -3.62 27.93
C MET A 333 27.86 -4.18 28.89
N LEU A 334 28.64 -5.15 28.44
CA LEU A 334 29.79 -5.67 29.18
C LEU A 334 31.04 -4.89 28.76
N ALA A 335 31.78 -4.37 29.74
CA ALA A 335 33.05 -3.71 29.51
C ALA A 335 34.11 -4.14 30.52
N LYS A 336 35.36 -4.03 30.11
CA LYS A 336 36.56 -4.36 30.88
C LYS A 336 37.51 -3.18 30.82
N GLU A 337 38.14 -2.88 31.95
CA GLU A 337 39.14 -1.84 32.06
C GLU A 337 40.33 -2.35 32.88
N GLN A 338 41.54 -2.09 32.37
CA GLN A 338 42.77 -2.57 32.99
C GLN A 338 43.43 -1.43 33.77
N LEU A 339 43.42 -1.50 35.10
CA LEU A 339 43.97 -0.47 35.98
C LEU A 339 44.80 -1.12 37.10
N PRO A 340 46.11 -1.29 36.91
CA PRO A 340 47.00 -1.81 37.95
C PRO A 340 46.99 -0.92 39.19
N ASN A 341 47.19 -1.54 40.36
CA ASN A 341 47.35 -0.84 41.66
C ASN A 341 46.16 0.04 42.09
N GLN A 342 44.97 -0.22 41.55
CA GLN A 342 43.73 0.44 41.97
C GLN A 342 42.85 -0.52 42.79
N ILE A 343 42.07 0.07 43.70
CA ILE A 343 41.07 -0.65 44.52
C ILE A 343 39.67 -0.26 44.09
N MET A 344 38.70 -1.15 44.35
CA MET A 344 37.30 -0.97 43.94
C MET A 344 36.69 0.38 44.34
N SER A 345 36.93 0.86 45.56
CA SER A 345 36.35 2.13 46.03
C SER A 345 36.86 3.33 45.22
N THR A 346 38.15 3.37 44.91
CA THR A 346 38.75 4.43 44.08
C THR A 346 38.25 4.35 42.64
N TYR A 347 38.14 3.14 42.11
CA TYR A 347 37.60 2.91 40.77
C TYR A 347 36.14 3.37 40.65
N ALA A 348 35.28 3.01 41.61
CA ALA A 348 33.86 3.36 41.60
C ALA A 348 33.64 4.89 41.63
N VAL A 349 34.43 5.61 42.43
CA VAL A 349 34.40 7.09 42.46
C VAL A 349 34.90 7.67 41.14
N GLY A 350 36.01 7.15 40.61
CA GLY A 350 36.57 7.60 39.33
C GLY A 350 35.60 7.38 38.17
N LEU A 351 34.93 6.23 38.12
CA LEU A 351 33.92 5.91 37.12
C LEU A 351 32.72 6.85 37.21
N ALA A 352 32.21 7.12 38.43
CA ALA A 352 31.10 8.06 38.61
C ALA A 352 31.47 9.48 38.13
N ASN A 353 32.70 9.93 38.41
CA ASN A 353 33.20 11.23 37.93
C ASN A 353 33.33 11.25 36.41
N ALA A 354 33.87 10.19 35.80
CA ALA A 354 34.05 10.08 34.34
C ALA A 354 32.71 10.08 33.60
N LEU A 355 31.66 9.52 34.20
CA LEU A 355 30.32 9.47 33.63
C LEU A 355 29.45 10.67 33.98
N SER A 356 29.87 11.56 34.88
CA SER A 356 29.03 12.64 35.45
C SER A 356 28.44 13.61 34.41
N SER A 357 29.07 13.74 33.23
CA SER A 357 28.58 14.58 32.13
C SER A 357 27.37 13.98 31.41
N SER A 358 27.22 12.64 31.43
CA SER A 358 26.19 11.90 30.70
C SER A 358 25.30 11.05 31.60
N VAL A 359 25.68 10.82 32.86
CA VAL A 359 24.96 9.95 33.79
C VAL A 359 24.89 10.58 35.17
N THR A 360 23.67 10.64 35.71
CA THR A 360 23.43 11.00 37.11
C THR A 360 23.32 9.71 37.93
N LEU A 361 24.42 9.32 38.57
CA LEU A 361 24.48 8.11 39.42
C LEU A 361 24.19 8.43 40.89
N GLY A 362 23.44 7.53 41.52
CA GLY A 362 23.26 7.49 42.97
C GLY A 362 24.46 6.87 43.69
N GLN A 363 24.26 6.57 44.97
CA GLN A 363 25.29 5.96 45.80
C GLN A 363 25.58 4.51 45.38
N TRP A 364 26.85 4.13 45.48
CA TRP A 364 27.27 2.74 45.30
C TRP A 364 26.89 1.89 46.50
N ASN A 365 26.32 0.71 46.26
CA ASN A 365 25.91 -0.26 47.27
C ASN A 365 26.42 -1.66 46.90
N GLN A 366 26.39 -2.60 47.86
CA GLN A 366 26.55 -4.03 47.53
C GLN A 366 25.33 -4.53 46.77
N SER A 367 25.55 -5.31 45.72
CA SER A 367 24.47 -5.96 44.97
C SER A 367 24.12 -7.33 45.59
N GLU A 368 23.06 -7.96 45.05
CA GLU A 368 22.69 -9.35 45.37
C GLU A 368 23.69 -10.39 44.80
N ILE A 369 24.63 -9.96 43.96
CA ILE A 369 25.71 -10.79 43.41
C ILE A 369 26.94 -10.57 44.28
N ALA A 370 27.55 -11.66 44.75
CA ALA A 370 28.69 -11.60 45.65
C ALA A 370 29.88 -10.87 45.02
N ASN A 371 30.50 -9.95 45.77
CA ASN A 371 31.65 -9.14 45.34
C ASN A 371 31.35 -8.22 44.13
N VAL A 372 30.10 -7.83 43.93
CA VAL A 372 29.67 -6.91 42.89
C VAL A 372 29.02 -5.69 43.52
N TRP A 373 29.53 -4.51 43.20
CA TRP A 373 28.98 -3.22 43.62
C TRP A 373 27.99 -2.75 42.55
N VAL A 374 26.93 -2.07 42.96
CA VAL A 374 25.89 -1.53 42.06
C VAL A 374 25.58 -0.08 42.39
N ALA A 375 25.40 0.74 41.36
CA ALA A 375 24.82 2.08 41.46
C ALA A 375 23.67 2.21 40.46
N SER A 376 22.56 2.78 40.92
CA SER A 376 21.41 3.13 40.07
C SER A 376 21.46 4.61 39.72
N GLY A 377 20.96 4.99 38.56
CA GLY A 377 20.96 6.37 38.11
C GLY A 377 20.12 6.58 36.86
N THR A 378 20.37 7.70 36.18
CA THR A 378 19.74 8.02 34.89
C THR A 378 20.76 8.54 33.88
N ILE A 379 20.59 8.17 32.60
CA ILE A 379 21.37 8.71 31.48
C ILE A 379 20.70 9.97 30.94
N ASN A 380 21.54 10.96 30.62
CA ASN A 380 21.18 12.25 30.03
C ASN A 380 21.63 12.32 28.55
N PRO A 381 20.85 12.98 27.67
CA PRO A 381 19.49 13.49 27.90
C PRO A 381 18.46 12.34 27.96
N GLY A 382 17.27 12.62 28.51
CA GLY A 382 16.13 11.69 28.47
C GLY A 382 15.78 11.00 29.80
N ASN A 383 16.61 11.13 30.83
CA ASN A 383 16.40 10.51 32.15
C ASN A 383 16.11 9.00 32.06
N HIS A 384 16.82 8.31 31.16
CA HIS A 384 16.68 6.87 30.96
C HIS A 384 17.23 6.13 32.17
N PRO A 385 16.45 5.27 32.86
CA PRO A 385 16.94 4.50 33.99
C PRO A 385 18.20 3.71 33.61
N THR A 386 19.20 3.74 34.49
CA THR A 386 20.42 2.94 34.33
C THR A 386 20.83 2.28 35.65
N LYS A 387 21.43 1.10 35.54
CA LYS A 387 22.11 0.41 36.65
C LYS A 387 23.49 -0.01 36.19
N ILE A 388 24.51 0.33 36.96
CA ILE A 388 25.90 -0.04 36.68
C ILE A 388 26.35 -1.01 37.77
N TYR A 389 26.78 -2.19 37.35
CA TYR A 389 27.39 -3.21 38.18
C TYR A 389 28.89 -3.21 37.93
N VAL A 390 29.71 -3.24 38.98
CA VAL A 390 31.17 -3.29 38.88
C VAL A 390 31.76 -4.35 39.79
N THR A 391 32.79 -5.03 39.32
CA THR A 391 33.53 -6.04 40.07
C THR A 391 34.99 -6.08 39.62
N GLN A 392 35.87 -6.57 40.50
CA GLN A 392 37.32 -6.54 40.30
C GLN A 392 37.88 -7.95 40.31
N LYS A 393 38.74 -8.26 39.34
CA LYS A 393 39.51 -9.51 39.25
C LYS A 393 40.97 -9.18 39.02
N GLY A 394 41.79 -9.27 40.07
CA GLY A 394 43.18 -8.80 40.02
C GLY A 394 43.24 -7.31 39.69
N SER A 395 43.91 -6.97 38.59
CA SER A 395 44.06 -5.60 38.08
C SER A 395 43.02 -5.20 37.01
N ALA A 396 42.07 -6.09 36.71
CA ALA A 396 40.99 -5.82 35.76
C ALA A 396 39.68 -5.47 36.51
N PHE A 397 39.03 -4.42 36.05
CA PHE A 397 37.69 -4.01 36.47
C PHE A 397 36.70 -4.37 35.37
N TRP A 398 35.68 -5.14 35.74
CA TRP A 398 34.59 -5.52 34.86
C TRP A 398 33.35 -4.74 35.24
N ARG A 399 32.61 -4.28 34.24
CA ARG A 399 31.35 -3.57 34.44
C ARG A 399 30.27 -4.08 33.51
N VAL A 400 29.05 -4.17 34.04
CA VAL A 400 27.83 -4.36 33.26
C VAL A 400 26.96 -3.14 33.43
N VAL A 401 26.70 -2.44 32.34
CA VAL A 401 25.84 -1.24 32.31
C VAL A 401 24.50 -1.66 31.73
N LEU A 402 23.43 -1.55 32.52
CA LEU A 402 22.06 -1.71 32.08
C LEU A 402 21.43 -0.35 31.80
N VAL A 403 20.72 -0.22 30.68
CA VAL A 403 20.01 0.99 30.27
C VAL A 403 18.62 0.61 29.81
N ASP A 404 17.57 1.17 30.41
CA ASP A 404 16.22 1.12 29.85
C ASP A 404 16.07 2.28 28.85
N GLN A 405 16.27 1.97 27.56
CA GLN A 405 16.22 2.98 26.48
C GLN A 405 14.78 3.39 26.10
N LEU A 406 13.77 2.75 26.68
CA LEU A 406 12.37 2.95 26.32
C LEU A 406 11.64 3.78 27.38
N THR A 407 11.95 3.63 28.67
CA THR A 407 11.23 4.37 29.73
C THR A 407 12.01 5.59 30.24
N SER A 408 11.28 6.62 30.68
CA SER A 408 11.83 7.83 31.29
C SER A 408 11.52 7.86 32.79
N SER A 409 12.53 7.64 33.63
CA SER A 409 12.50 7.64 35.11
C SER A 409 11.46 6.73 35.82
N GLY A 410 11.76 6.32 37.06
CA GLY A 410 10.79 5.68 37.97
C GLY A 410 10.58 4.17 37.83
N LYS A 411 11.04 3.54 36.76
CA LYS A 411 11.06 2.07 36.64
C LYS A 411 12.41 1.50 37.06
N GLU A 412 12.39 0.59 38.02
CA GLU A 412 13.60 -0.12 38.42
C GLU A 412 13.94 -1.21 37.40
N ILE A 413 15.19 -1.24 36.94
CA ILE A 413 15.68 -2.32 36.07
C ILE A 413 15.85 -3.59 36.93
N SER A 414 15.06 -4.62 36.61
CA SER A 414 15.03 -5.93 37.29
C SER A 414 15.55 -7.03 36.36
N GLU A 415 16.80 -6.93 35.94
CA GLU A 415 17.45 -7.88 35.02
C GLU A 415 18.77 -8.40 35.66
N SER A 416 18.71 -8.90 36.90
CA SER A 416 19.92 -9.38 37.60
C SER A 416 20.48 -10.68 37.03
N GLU A 417 19.64 -11.49 36.36
CA GLU A 417 20.04 -12.75 35.72
C GLU A 417 21.04 -12.53 34.57
N ILE A 418 20.76 -11.60 33.65
CA ILE A 418 21.69 -11.30 32.55
C ILE A 418 23.02 -10.77 33.09
N VAL A 419 23.00 -10.00 34.18
CA VAL A 419 24.23 -9.48 34.82
C VAL A 419 25.08 -10.64 35.33
N ARG A 420 24.49 -11.62 36.05
CA ARG A 420 25.20 -12.82 36.52
C ARG A 420 25.80 -13.60 35.34
N ILE A 421 25.01 -13.81 34.29
CA ILE A 421 25.45 -14.53 33.09
C ILE A 421 26.65 -13.82 32.44
N LEU A 422 26.56 -12.50 32.22
CA LEU A 422 27.64 -11.72 31.61
C LEU A 422 28.89 -11.68 32.48
N LEU A 423 28.77 -11.57 33.80
CA LEU A 423 29.92 -11.65 34.71
C LEU A 423 30.53 -13.06 34.75
N SER A 424 29.72 -14.12 34.68
CA SER A 424 30.24 -15.50 34.59
C SER A 424 31.09 -15.72 33.33
N SER A 425 30.79 -15.01 32.24
CA SER A 425 31.61 -15.02 31.04
C SER A 425 33.01 -14.43 31.28
N ALA A 426 33.19 -13.57 32.28
CA ALA A 426 34.49 -13.05 32.70
C ALA A 426 35.22 -13.96 33.72
N GLY A 427 34.64 -15.13 34.01
CA GLY A 427 35.10 -16.04 35.08
C GLY A 427 34.94 -15.41 36.46
N LEU A 428 33.86 -14.65 36.66
CA LEU A 428 33.43 -14.03 37.91
C LEU A 428 32.11 -14.67 38.37
N PRO A 429 31.73 -14.53 39.66
CA PRO A 429 30.52 -15.14 40.20
C PRO A 429 29.20 -14.57 39.63
#